data_AF-A0A9N9YTU0-F1
#
_entry.id   AF-A0A9N9YTU0-F1
#
_cell.length_a   1.000
_cell.length_b   1.000
_cell.length_c   1.000
_cell.angle_alpha   90.00
_cell.angle_beta   90.00
_cell.angle_gamma   90.00
#
_symmetry.space_group_name_H-M   'P 1'
#
loop_
_entity.id
_entity.type
_entity.pdbx_description
1 polymer ?
#
loop_
_entity_poly.entity_id
_entity_poly.type
_entity_poly.pdbx_seq_one_letter_code
_entity_poly.pdbx_strand_id
1 'polypeptide(L)'
;MGPITLQAMMRSTILECEHQQQMGDLFSSILKDPEVQKFCDDTRRDMDSMEQAFLPLFSDIMMSTTMDSPIYLRALYLRLRFLSVQVFSNPPQYDCIQSMVALTPRLREFLSLAELAIRVTRKTGVVRVYSLCIGGGLAWYLLQIALHCRDPLVRDEAILALDGYAGQDGLWISRLLHALALRNRIVEQQNANGDAAQVQWQRLWRREYYLEDGGERVVFRFLEKELELDQWILVEEVGEFQDKAVCAKWTRQLNPRSGRLLVQEGFPHGSQKDQPDGLPGHMDL
;
A
#
# COMPACT_ATOMS: atom_id res chain seq x y z
N MET A 1 14.36 -0.34 6.52
CA MET A 1 13.76 0.23 5.29
C MET A 1 13.36 1.68 5.41
N GLY A 2 12.36 2.05 6.22
CA GLY A 2 11.81 3.42 6.27
C GLY A 2 12.84 4.57 6.21
N PRO A 3 13.87 4.61 7.09
CA PRO A 3 14.86 5.68 7.09
C PRO A 3 15.70 5.77 5.79
N ILE A 4 16.10 4.63 5.23
CA ILE A 4 16.95 4.59 4.02
C ILE A 4 16.15 5.05 2.80
N THR A 5 14.92 4.57 2.65
CA THR A 5 14.03 5.03 1.57
C THR A 5 13.71 6.52 1.69
N LEU A 6 13.50 7.02 2.91
CA LEU A 6 13.27 8.45 3.15
C LEU A 6 14.51 9.28 2.76
N GLN A 7 15.72 8.83 3.08
CA GLN A 7 16.95 9.49 2.66
C GLN A 7 17.08 9.52 1.13
N ALA A 8 16.82 8.40 0.45
CA ALA A 8 16.80 8.35 -1.01
C ALA A 8 15.77 9.31 -1.62
N MET A 9 14.57 9.39 -1.03
CA MET A 9 13.54 10.37 -1.41
C MET A 9 14.05 11.81 -1.27
N MET A 10 14.64 12.15 -0.12
CA MET A 10 15.20 13.49 0.12
C MET A 10 16.32 13.86 -0.87
N ARG A 11 17.11 12.88 -1.35
CA ARG A 11 18.13 13.09 -2.38
C ARG A 11 17.56 13.32 -3.78
N SER A 12 16.40 12.73 -4.08
CA SER A 12 15.81 12.68 -5.44
C SER A 12 14.96 13.89 -5.83
N THR A 13 14.82 14.91 -4.97
CA THR A 13 13.92 16.08 -5.13
C THR A 13 12.46 15.75 -5.48
N ILE A 14 12.03 14.48 -5.38
CA ILE A 14 10.68 14.01 -5.75
C ILE A 14 9.56 14.72 -5.00
N LEU A 15 9.84 15.19 -3.78
CA LEU A 15 8.86 15.89 -2.94
C LEU A 15 8.53 17.29 -3.48
N GLU A 16 9.41 17.86 -4.29
CA GLU A 16 9.28 19.21 -4.88
C GLU A 16 8.76 19.16 -6.33
N CYS A 17 8.70 17.97 -6.93
CA CYS A 17 8.35 17.81 -8.33
C CYS A 17 6.84 17.90 -8.56
N GLU A 18 6.43 18.82 -9.45
CA GLU A 18 5.05 18.98 -9.91
C GLU A 18 4.82 18.41 -11.32
N HIS A 19 5.91 18.17 -12.05
CA HIS A 19 5.86 17.76 -13.45
C HIS A 19 5.65 16.25 -13.57
N GLN A 20 4.45 15.86 -14.03
CA GLN A 20 4.05 14.47 -14.16
C GLN A 20 5.03 13.59 -14.95
N GLN A 21 5.67 14.14 -16.00
CA GLN A 21 6.63 13.40 -16.82
C GLN A 21 7.94 13.09 -16.06
N GLN A 22 8.37 13.99 -15.17
CA GLN A 22 9.60 13.83 -14.40
C GLN A 22 9.41 12.89 -13.21
N MET A 23 8.20 12.80 -12.67
CA MET A 23 7.88 11.97 -11.51
C MET A 23 8.24 10.48 -11.70
N GLY A 24 8.03 9.94 -12.90
CA GLY A 24 8.40 8.55 -13.21
C GLY A 24 9.91 8.31 -13.09
N ASP A 25 10.72 9.22 -13.63
CA ASP A 25 12.17 9.14 -13.58
C ASP A 25 12.68 9.29 -12.14
N LEU A 26 12.08 10.19 -11.37
CA LEU A 26 12.42 10.37 -9.95
C LEU A 26 12.06 9.14 -9.11
N PHE A 27 10.89 8.54 -9.31
CA PHE A 27 10.54 7.26 -8.68
C PHE A 27 11.57 6.18 -9.02
N SER A 28 11.87 6.00 -10.30
CA SER A 28 12.89 5.04 -10.76
C SER A 28 14.25 5.30 -10.11
N SER A 29 14.65 6.57 -9.95
CA SER A 29 15.92 6.91 -9.29
C SER A 29 15.98 6.45 -7.83
N ILE A 30 14.88 6.56 -7.07
CA ILE A 30 14.77 6.12 -5.67
C ILE A 30 14.81 4.59 -5.59
N LEU A 31 14.08 3.92 -6.49
CA LEU A 31 14.03 2.45 -6.52
C LEU A 31 15.37 1.83 -6.94
N LYS A 32 16.17 2.59 -7.70
CA LYS A 32 17.52 2.23 -8.14
C LYS A 32 18.64 2.78 -7.26
N ASP A 33 18.31 3.40 -6.13
CA ASP A 33 19.30 3.92 -5.20
C ASP A 33 20.20 2.78 -4.70
N PRO A 34 21.53 2.88 -4.82
CA PRO A 34 22.44 1.78 -4.49
C PRO A 34 22.38 1.34 -3.02
N GLU A 35 22.10 2.25 -2.09
CA GLU A 35 21.99 1.91 -0.67
C GLU A 35 20.68 1.18 -0.39
N VAL A 36 19.59 1.61 -1.02
CA VAL A 36 18.29 0.90 -0.97
C VAL A 36 18.44 -0.50 -1.53
N GLN A 37 19.06 -0.65 -2.70
CA GLN A 37 19.28 -1.95 -3.34
C GLN A 37 20.12 -2.88 -2.48
N LYS A 38 21.26 -2.39 -1.98
CA LYS A 38 22.14 -3.17 -1.11
C LYS A 38 21.40 -3.67 0.13
N PHE A 39 20.67 -2.80 0.82
CA PHE A 39 19.89 -3.18 2.00
C PHE A 39 18.84 -4.26 1.67
N CYS A 40 18.13 -4.12 0.55
CA CYS A 40 17.12 -5.08 0.14
C CYS A 40 17.74 -6.43 -0.23
N ASP A 41 18.90 -6.44 -0.90
CA ASP A 41 19.64 -7.66 -1.24
C ASP A 41 20.17 -8.38 0.00
N ASP A 42 20.71 -7.63 0.97
CA ASP A 42 21.12 -8.17 2.28
C ASP A 42 19.91 -8.79 3.01
N THR A 43 18.81 -8.04 3.13
CA THR A 43 17.59 -8.51 3.78
C THR A 43 17.02 -9.76 3.10
N ARG A 44 17.02 -9.81 1.77
CA ARG A 44 16.53 -10.98 1.02
C ARG A 44 17.35 -12.23 1.34
N ARG A 45 18.69 -12.12 1.38
CA ARG A 45 19.57 -13.24 1.73
C ARG A 45 19.26 -13.79 3.12
N ASP A 46 19.08 -12.91 4.10
CA ASP A 46 18.75 -13.31 5.47
C ASP A 46 17.37 -13.98 5.53
N MET A 47 16.38 -13.42 4.82
CA MET A 47 15.02 -13.98 4.75
C MET A 47 14.99 -15.36 4.08
N ASP A 48 15.77 -15.57 3.01
CA ASP A 48 15.84 -16.87 2.32
C ASP A 48 16.45 -17.94 3.24
N SER A 49 17.46 -17.59 4.03
CA SER A 49 18.04 -18.49 5.05
C SER A 49 17.02 -18.84 6.14
N MET A 50 16.27 -17.84 6.64
CA MET A 50 15.19 -18.07 7.60
C MET A 50 14.07 -18.95 7.04
N GLU A 51 13.72 -18.78 5.76
CA GLU A 51 12.69 -19.59 5.09
C GLU A 51 13.08 -21.06 5.08
N GLN A 52 14.31 -21.38 4.69
CA GLN A 52 14.81 -22.76 4.62
C GLN A 52 14.75 -23.45 5.98
N ALA A 53 15.02 -22.74 7.07
CA ALA A 53 14.94 -23.27 8.42
C ALA A 53 13.50 -23.41 8.92
N PHE A 54 12.61 -22.47 8.58
CA PHE A 54 11.25 -22.44 9.10
C PHE A 54 10.26 -23.34 8.34
N LEU A 55 10.42 -23.50 7.02
CA LEU A 55 9.44 -24.17 6.17
C LEU A 55 9.15 -25.64 6.55
N PRO A 56 10.13 -26.47 6.95
CA PRO A 56 9.85 -27.82 7.42
C PRO A 56 8.98 -27.83 8.69
N LEU A 57 9.32 -26.98 9.68
CA LEU A 57 8.57 -26.85 10.93
C LEU A 57 7.14 -26.37 10.69
N PHE A 58 6.97 -25.39 9.81
CA PHE A 58 5.65 -24.92 9.41
C PHE A 58 4.83 -26.05 8.80
N SER A 59 5.41 -26.79 7.85
CA SER A 59 4.73 -27.89 7.16
C SER A 59 4.30 -28.99 8.13
N ASP A 60 5.19 -29.38 9.05
CA ASP A 60 4.91 -30.39 10.07
C ASP A 60 3.77 -29.97 11.00
N ILE A 61 3.77 -28.71 11.47
CA ILE A 61 2.70 -28.17 12.32
C ILE A 61 1.36 -28.16 11.57
N MET A 62 1.36 -27.68 10.32
CA MET A 62 0.14 -27.58 9.51
C MET A 62 -0.47 -28.95 9.19
N MET A 63 0.33 -30.01 9.14
CA MET A 63 -0.15 -31.39 8.90
C MET A 63 -0.53 -32.15 10.17
N SER A 64 0.11 -31.87 11.30
CA SER A 64 -0.03 -32.68 12.54
C SER A 64 -1.01 -32.11 13.56
N THR A 65 -1.41 -30.84 13.42
CA THR A 65 -2.14 -30.11 14.45
C THR A 65 -3.53 -29.68 13.97
N THR A 66 -4.52 -29.68 14.87
CA THR A 66 -5.88 -29.20 14.58
C THR A 66 -5.92 -27.67 14.41
N MET A 67 -6.83 -27.19 13.58
CA MET A 67 -6.92 -25.77 13.19
C MET A 67 -7.22 -24.80 14.35
N ASP A 68 -7.80 -25.29 15.44
CA ASP A 68 -8.15 -24.56 16.65
C ASP A 68 -7.02 -24.53 17.70
N SER A 69 -5.96 -25.30 17.49
CA SER A 69 -4.81 -25.32 18.39
C SER A 69 -4.05 -24.00 18.36
N PRO A 70 -3.60 -23.49 19.52
CA PRO A 70 -2.75 -22.31 19.59
C PRO A 70 -1.46 -22.39 18.75
N ILE A 71 -0.90 -23.60 18.61
CA ILE A 71 0.33 -23.86 17.86
C ILE A 71 0.09 -23.67 16.35
N TYR A 72 -1.02 -24.20 15.84
CA TYR A 72 -1.43 -24.05 14.44
C TYR A 72 -1.61 -22.57 14.08
N LEU A 73 -2.35 -21.83 14.91
CA LEU A 73 -2.60 -20.40 14.70
C LEU A 73 -1.31 -19.57 14.77
N ARG A 74 -0.37 -19.94 15.63
CA ARG A 74 0.93 -19.27 15.72
C ARG A 74 1.77 -19.52 14.48
N ALA A 75 1.80 -20.75 13.98
CA ALA A 75 2.51 -21.09 12.74
C ALA A 75 1.93 -20.34 11.53
N LEU A 76 0.60 -20.30 11.41
CA LEU A 76 -0.11 -19.53 10.39
C LEU A 76 0.25 -18.04 10.45
N TYR A 77 0.21 -17.46 11.65
CA TYR A 77 0.55 -16.06 11.86
C TYR A 77 2.01 -15.75 11.50
N LEU A 78 2.96 -16.59 11.93
CA LEU A 78 4.38 -16.42 11.62
C LEU A 78 4.65 -16.50 10.12
N ARG A 79 3.99 -17.42 9.40
CA ARG A 79 4.13 -17.51 7.95
C ARG A 79 3.56 -16.28 7.23
N LEU A 80 2.39 -15.79 7.65
CA LEU A 80 1.84 -14.53 7.12
C LEU A 80 2.79 -13.34 7.35
N ARG A 81 3.38 -13.24 8.55
CA ARG A 81 4.36 -12.20 8.86
C ARG A 81 5.62 -12.30 8.01
N PHE A 82 6.16 -13.50 7.89
CA PHE A 82 7.32 -13.78 7.05
C PHE A 82 7.08 -13.34 5.61
N LEU A 83 5.98 -13.80 5.00
CA LEU A 83 5.60 -13.43 3.64
C LEU A 83 5.39 -11.92 3.50
N SER A 84 4.79 -11.27 4.49
CA SER A 84 4.55 -9.82 4.44
C SER A 84 5.85 -9.01 4.36
N VAL A 85 6.88 -9.39 5.11
CA VAL A 85 8.17 -8.71 5.08
C VAL A 85 8.84 -8.97 3.73
N GLN A 86 8.88 -10.22 3.30
CA GLN A 86 9.58 -10.62 2.09
C GLN A 86 8.98 -10.02 0.82
N VAL A 87 7.64 -9.93 0.75
CA VAL A 87 6.94 -9.40 -0.42
C VAL A 87 6.89 -7.88 -0.39
N PHE A 88 6.56 -7.26 0.74
CA PHE A 88 6.22 -5.82 0.76
C PHE A 88 7.38 -4.91 1.18
N SER A 89 8.52 -5.47 1.62
CA SER A 89 9.67 -4.67 2.09
C SER A 89 10.84 -4.61 1.10
N ASN A 90 10.58 -4.78 -0.21
CA ASN A 90 11.58 -4.74 -1.28
C ASN A 90 11.21 -3.74 -2.39
N PRO A 91 11.28 -2.41 -2.14
CA PRO A 91 10.93 -1.37 -3.12
C PRO A 91 11.59 -1.52 -4.50
N PRO A 92 12.88 -1.92 -4.64
CA PRO A 92 13.50 -2.07 -5.96
C PRO A 92 12.73 -2.96 -6.94
N GLN A 93 11.95 -3.93 -6.45
CA GLN A 93 11.15 -4.80 -7.32
C GLN A 93 10.02 -4.06 -8.05
N TYR A 94 9.60 -2.89 -7.55
CA TYR A 94 8.55 -2.08 -8.15
C TYR A 94 9.03 -1.32 -9.40
N ASP A 95 10.34 -1.27 -9.69
CA ASP A 95 10.84 -0.62 -10.90
C ASP A 95 10.48 -1.40 -12.18
N CYS A 96 10.38 -2.73 -12.07
CA CYS A 96 10.23 -3.62 -13.22
C CYS A 96 8.95 -4.45 -13.14
N ILE A 97 8.14 -4.41 -14.20
CA ILE A 97 6.90 -5.18 -14.29
C ILE A 97 7.12 -6.70 -14.15
N GLN A 98 8.22 -7.23 -14.70
CA GLN A 98 8.51 -8.67 -14.64
C GLN A 98 8.77 -9.14 -13.20
N SER A 99 9.45 -8.32 -12.39
CA SER A 99 9.64 -8.58 -10.97
C SER A 99 8.31 -8.66 -10.23
N MET A 100 7.38 -7.77 -10.54
CA MET A 100 6.03 -7.78 -9.96
C MET A 100 5.22 -9.01 -10.37
N VAL A 101 5.33 -9.44 -11.63
CA VAL A 101 4.70 -10.69 -12.11
C VAL A 101 5.29 -11.90 -11.38
N ALA A 102 6.60 -11.95 -11.19
CA ALA A 102 7.29 -13.04 -10.50
C ALA A 102 6.87 -13.22 -9.03
N LEU A 103 6.32 -12.19 -8.39
CA LEU A 103 5.80 -12.27 -7.03
C LEU A 103 4.45 -13.00 -6.91
N THR A 104 3.72 -13.17 -8.01
CA THR A 104 2.35 -13.72 -8.02
C THR A 104 2.19 -15.02 -7.21
N PRO A 105 3.10 -16.02 -7.28
CA PRO A 105 2.99 -17.23 -6.47
C PRO A 105 3.02 -16.97 -4.96
N ARG A 106 3.90 -16.07 -4.49
CA ARG A 106 3.98 -15.71 -3.06
C ARG A 106 2.75 -14.90 -2.61
N LEU A 107 2.19 -14.10 -3.50
CA LEU A 107 0.92 -13.38 -3.24
C LEU A 107 -0.26 -14.33 -3.09
N ARG A 108 -0.35 -15.37 -3.95
CA ARG A 108 -1.36 -16.43 -3.82
C ARG A 108 -1.22 -17.21 -2.52
N GLU A 109 0.01 -17.53 -2.12
CA GLU A 109 0.27 -18.17 -0.83
C GLU A 109 -0.22 -17.28 0.32
N PHE A 110 0.14 -15.99 0.30
CA PHE A 110 -0.32 -15.03 1.30
C PHE A 110 -1.85 -14.98 1.40
N LEU A 111 -2.55 -14.88 0.26
CA LEU A 111 -4.02 -14.86 0.23
C LEU A 111 -4.63 -16.14 0.77
N SER A 112 -4.09 -17.30 0.42
CA SER A 112 -4.57 -18.60 0.90
C SER A 112 -4.48 -18.68 2.43
N LEU A 113 -3.37 -18.21 3.01
CA LEU A 113 -3.16 -18.18 4.46
C LEU A 113 -4.01 -17.10 5.13
N ALA A 114 -4.21 -15.94 4.49
CA ALA A 114 -5.05 -14.87 5.00
C ALA A 114 -6.51 -15.31 5.06
N GLU A 115 -7.03 -15.96 4.02
CA GLU A 115 -8.38 -16.49 3.99
C GLU A 115 -8.60 -17.53 5.10
N LEU A 116 -7.61 -18.43 5.28
CA LEU A 116 -7.62 -19.38 6.38
C LEU A 116 -7.68 -18.68 7.74
N ALA A 117 -6.85 -17.65 7.96
CA ALA A 117 -6.85 -16.88 9.20
C ALA A 117 -8.22 -16.22 9.44
N ILE A 118 -8.78 -15.55 8.44
CA ILE A 118 -10.11 -14.90 8.51
C ILE A 118 -11.19 -15.93 8.87
N ARG A 119 -11.19 -17.10 8.23
CA ARG A 119 -12.15 -18.17 8.54
C ARG A 119 -12.03 -18.67 9.97
N VAL A 120 -10.80 -18.86 10.48
CA VAL A 120 -10.61 -19.34 11.85
C VAL A 120 -11.01 -18.27 12.88
N THR A 121 -10.69 -17.00 12.65
CA THR A 121 -11.12 -15.91 13.54
C THR A 121 -12.64 -15.81 13.61
N ARG A 122 -13.35 -15.97 12.48
CA ARG A 122 -14.82 -15.99 12.44
C ARG A 122 -15.41 -17.16 13.22
N LYS A 123 -14.82 -18.36 13.13
CA LYS A 123 -15.34 -19.57 13.78
C LYS A 123 -15.11 -19.62 15.29
N THR A 124 -13.92 -19.21 15.73
CA THR A 124 -13.51 -19.41 17.14
C THR A 124 -13.96 -18.27 18.05
N GLY A 125 -14.30 -17.09 17.51
CA GLY A 125 -14.67 -15.92 18.31
C GLY A 125 -13.54 -15.44 19.24
N VAL A 126 -12.33 -16.03 19.15
CA VAL A 126 -11.14 -15.66 19.93
C VAL A 126 -10.54 -14.40 19.34
N VAL A 127 -11.29 -13.31 19.51
CA VAL A 127 -10.94 -11.97 19.05
C VAL A 127 -9.81 -11.40 19.92
N ARG A 128 -9.49 -11.90 21.12
CA ARG A 128 -8.63 -11.14 22.05
C ARG A 128 -7.12 -11.40 21.99
N VAL A 129 -6.65 -12.61 21.70
CA VAL A 129 -5.19 -12.89 21.66
C VAL A 129 -4.66 -12.83 20.22
N TYR A 130 -5.47 -13.21 19.24
CA TYR A 130 -5.10 -13.18 17.83
C TYR A 130 -5.52 -11.90 17.09
N SER A 131 -6.47 -11.08 17.57
CA SER A 131 -6.68 -9.75 16.95
C SER A 131 -5.55 -8.77 17.23
N LEU A 132 -4.77 -8.95 18.31
CA LEU A 132 -3.56 -8.14 18.55
C LEU A 132 -2.41 -8.53 17.60
N CYS A 133 -2.36 -9.79 17.16
CA CYS A 133 -1.38 -10.25 16.18
C CYS A 133 -1.85 -9.96 14.74
N ILE A 134 -3.13 -10.16 14.42
CA ILE A 134 -3.74 -9.87 13.11
C ILE A 134 -3.94 -8.36 12.90
N GLY A 135 -4.05 -7.56 13.97
CA GLY A 135 -4.10 -6.10 13.96
C GLY A 135 -2.85 -5.41 13.38
N GLY A 136 -1.82 -6.16 12.99
CA GLY A 136 -0.68 -5.59 12.26
C GLY A 136 -0.88 -5.62 10.74
N GLY A 137 -1.83 -4.84 10.23
CA GLY A 137 -1.87 -4.48 8.82
C GLY A 137 -2.24 -5.59 7.83
N LEU A 138 -3.03 -6.60 8.21
CA LEU A 138 -3.55 -7.57 7.23
C LEU A 138 -4.38 -6.84 6.15
N ALA A 139 -5.27 -5.94 6.57
CA ALA A 139 -6.06 -5.13 5.64
C ALA A 139 -5.15 -4.30 4.70
N TRP A 140 -4.05 -3.76 5.24
CA TRP A 140 -3.04 -3.07 4.44
C TRP A 140 -2.40 -3.98 3.40
N TYR A 141 -1.94 -5.18 3.78
CA TYR A 141 -1.32 -6.11 2.82
C TYR A 141 -2.31 -6.58 1.75
N LEU A 142 -3.56 -6.87 2.11
CA LEU A 142 -4.58 -7.22 1.13
C LEU A 142 -4.82 -6.08 0.12
N LEU A 143 -4.85 -4.82 0.59
CA LEU A 143 -4.89 -3.67 -0.30
C LEU A 143 -3.63 -3.61 -1.19
N GLN A 144 -2.44 -3.80 -0.63
CA GLN A 144 -1.20 -3.81 -1.41
C GLN A 144 -1.22 -4.87 -2.52
N ILE A 145 -1.80 -6.04 -2.27
CA ILE A 145 -2.01 -7.07 -3.30
C ILE A 145 -2.99 -6.58 -4.36
N ALA A 146 -4.14 -6.04 -3.95
CA ALA A 146 -5.15 -5.51 -4.87
C ALA A 146 -4.64 -4.35 -5.74
N LEU A 147 -3.69 -3.55 -5.24
CA LEU A 147 -3.04 -2.47 -5.98
C LEU A 147 -1.92 -2.98 -6.89
N HIS A 148 -1.02 -3.83 -6.39
CA HIS A 148 0.28 -4.04 -7.06
C HIS A 148 0.44 -5.40 -7.75
N CYS A 149 -0.40 -6.39 -7.45
CA CYS A 149 -0.35 -7.67 -8.15
C CYS A 149 -0.71 -7.48 -9.63
N ARG A 150 0.01 -8.16 -10.52
CA ARG A 150 -0.20 -8.04 -11.97
C ARG A 150 -1.14 -9.11 -12.54
N ASP A 151 -1.53 -10.06 -11.72
CA ASP A 151 -2.56 -11.04 -12.05
C ASP A 151 -3.94 -10.50 -11.61
N PRO A 152 -4.90 -10.28 -12.53
CA PRO A 152 -6.21 -9.73 -12.19
C PRO A 152 -7.03 -10.65 -11.27
N LEU A 153 -6.87 -11.97 -11.36
CA LEU A 153 -7.61 -12.92 -10.51
C LEU A 153 -7.13 -12.82 -9.06
N VAL A 154 -5.81 -12.72 -8.87
CA VAL A 154 -5.21 -12.57 -7.53
C VAL A 154 -5.60 -11.23 -6.91
N ARG A 155 -5.74 -10.17 -7.71
CA ARG A 155 -6.28 -8.89 -7.22
C ARG A 155 -7.73 -9.00 -6.79
N ASP A 156 -8.58 -9.65 -7.59
CA ASP A 156 -9.99 -9.85 -7.27
C ASP A 156 -10.16 -10.71 -6.00
N GLU A 157 -9.33 -11.75 -5.82
CA GLU A 157 -9.28 -12.53 -4.58
C GLU A 157 -8.92 -11.67 -3.36
N ALA A 158 -7.96 -10.76 -3.49
CA ALA A 158 -7.60 -9.82 -2.42
C ALA A 158 -8.73 -8.85 -2.07
N ILE A 159 -9.48 -8.37 -3.07
CA ILE A 159 -10.67 -7.52 -2.89
C ILE A 159 -11.73 -8.29 -2.08
N LEU A 160 -12.01 -9.55 -2.46
CA LEU A 160 -12.96 -10.39 -1.74
C LEU A 160 -12.52 -10.68 -0.29
N ALA A 161 -11.22 -10.89 -0.07
CA ALA A 161 -10.67 -11.08 1.26
C ALA A 161 -10.82 -9.81 2.13
N LEU A 162 -10.66 -8.61 1.56
CA LEU A 162 -10.91 -7.34 2.24
C LEU A 162 -12.37 -7.18 2.66
N ASP A 163 -13.31 -7.49 1.77
CA ASP A 163 -14.75 -7.46 2.08
C ASP A 163 -15.10 -8.46 3.21
N GLY A 164 -14.47 -9.63 3.19
CA GLY A 164 -14.62 -10.62 4.25
C GLY A 164 -13.96 -10.24 5.59
N TYR A 165 -13.07 -9.26 5.60
CA TYR A 165 -12.32 -8.91 6.81
C TYR A 165 -13.04 -7.82 7.61
N ALA A 166 -13.74 -8.23 8.68
CA ALA A 166 -14.44 -7.32 9.58
C ALA A 166 -13.51 -6.57 10.57
N GLY A 167 -12.20 -6.77 10.49
CA GLY A 167 -11.23 -6.17 11.43
C GLY A 167 -10.84 -4.73 11.06
N GLN A 168 -10.48 -3.97 12.09
CA GLN A 168 -9.80 -2.69 11.96
C GLN A 168 -8.37 -2.84 12.47
N ASP A 169 -7.39 -2.67 11.58
CA ASP A 169 -5.97 -2.80 11.92
C ASP A 169 -5.40 -1.41 12.24
N GLY A 170 -5.79 -0.84 13.38
CA GLY A 170 -5.41 0.53 13.76
C GLY A 170 -6.02 1.58 12.82
N LEU A 171 -5.18 2.29 12.08
CA LEU A 171 -5.60 3.28 11.06
C LEU A 171 -6.16 2.64 9.78
N TRP A 172 -5.93 1.33 9.59
CA TRP A 172 -6.33 0.60 8.39
C TRP A 172 -7.75 0.04 8.55
N ILE A 173 -8.73 0.85 8.20
CA ILE A 173 -10.14 0.48 8.24
C ILE A 173 -10.48 -0.35 6.98
N SER A 174 -10.76 -1.64 7.16
CA SER A 174 -10.92 -2.60 6.05
C SER A 174 -11.93 -2.17 4.98
N ARG A 175 -13.09 -1.63 5.37
CA ARG A 175 -14.10 -1.10 4.42
C ARG A 175 -13.57 0.02 3.52
N LEU A 176 -12.70 0.88 4.04
CA LEU A 176 -12.12 1.98 3.24
C LEU A 176 -11.15 1.43 2.24
N LEU A 177 -10.29 0.51 2.69
CA LEU A 177 -9.32 -0.15 1.84
C LEU A 177 -10.02 -1.02 0.78
N HIS A 178 -11.14 -1.65 1.11
CA HIS A 178 -11.97 -2.38 0.15
C HIS A 178 -12.54 -1.45 -0.93
N ALA A 179 -13.14 -0.33 -0.56
CA ALA A 179 -13.67 0.63 -1.53
C ALA A 179 -12.58 1.23 -2.42
N LEU A 180 -11.41 1.52 -1.85
CA LEU A 180 -10.23 1.95 -2.60
C LEU A 180 -9.76 0.87 -3.57
N ALA A 181 -9.72 -0.39 -3.15
CA ALA A 181 -9.35 -1.52 -4.00
C ALA A 181 -10.35 -1.72 -5.16
N LEU A 182 -11.65 -1.59 -4.90
CA LEU A 182 -12.70 -1.58 -5.93
C LEU A 182 -12.49 -0.44 -6.93
N ARG A 183 -12.15 0.76 -6.45
CA ARG A 183 -11.90 1.89 -7.35
C ARG A 183 -10.63 1.68 -8.18
N ASN A 184 -9.57 1.17 -7.58
CA ASN A 184 -8.34 0.82 -8.28
C ASN A 184 -8.57 -0.23 -9.38
N ARG A 185 -9.48 -1.20 -9.19
CA ARG A 185 -9.84 -2.17 -10.22
C ARG A 185 -10.29 -1.48 -11.51
N ILE A 186 -11.09 -0.41 -11.39
CA ILE A 186 -11.56 0.38 -12.53
C ILE A 186 -10.40 1.12 -13.18
N VAL A 187 -9.53 1.76 -12.39
CA VAL A 187 -8.33 2.47 -12.87
C VAL A 187 -7.41 1.52 -13.66
N GLU A 188 -7.21 0.30 -13.17
CA GLU A 188 -6.38 -0.69 -13.87
C GLU A 188 -7.00 -1.17 -15.17
N GLN A 189 -8.33 -1.30 -15.25
CA GLN A 189 -9.03 -1.61 -16.50
C GLN A 189 -8.87 -0.47 -17.52
N GLN A 190 -9.02 0.78 -17.08
CA GLN A 190 -8.82 1.96 -17.93
C GLN A 190 -7.36 2.10 -18.40
N ASN A 191 -6.40 1.63 -17.59
CA ASN A 191 -4.98 1.68 -17.92
C ASN A 191 -4.51 0.55 -18.86
N ALA A 192 -5.31 -0.51 -19.06
CA ALA A 192 -4.94 -1.67 -19.89
C ALA A 192 -4.94 -1.41 -21.41
N ASN A 193 -4.98 -0.15 -21.84
CA ASN A 193 -5.12 0.25 -23.23
C ASN A 193 -3.78 0.14 -23.99
N GLY A 194 -3.60 -0.92 -24.79
CA GLY A 194 -2.70 -1.04 -25.96
C GLY A 194 -1.19 -0.82 -25.79
N ASP A 195 -0.74 -0.19 -24.71
CA ASP A 195 0.65 0.18 -24.47
C ASP A 195 1.46 -0.98 -23.90
N ALA A 196 2.79 -0.87 -23.95
CA ALA A 196 3.69 -1.84 -23.32
C ALA A 196 3.41 -1.96 -21.81
N ALA A 197 3.46 -3.18 -21.27
CA ALA A 197 3.13 -3.47 -19.88
C ALA A 197 3.94 -2.66 -18.85
N GLN A 198 5.20 -2.32 -19.17
CA GLN A 198 6.04 -1.48 -18.33
C GLN A 198 5.54 -0.03 -18.25
N VAL A 199 5.04 0.53 -19.37
CA VAL A 199 4.49 1.89 -19.41
C VAL A 199 3.18 1.94 -18.61
N GLN A 200 2.31 0.93 -18.80
CA GLN A 200 1.11 0.78 -17.99
C GLN A 200 1.45 0.71 -16.49
N TRP A 201 2.50 -0.02 -16.12
CA TRP A 201 2.95 -0.14 -14.73
C TRP A 201 3.45 1.18 -14.15
N GLN A 202 4.25 1.94 -14.89
CA GLN A 202 4.75 3.24 -14.45
C GLN A 202 3.65 4.26 -14.23
N ARG A 203 2.59 4.25 -15.05
CA ARG A 203 1.41 5.11 -14.82
C ARG A 203 0.76 4.86 -13.47
N LEU A 204 0.74 3.60 -13.05
CA LEU A 204 0.15 3.16 -11.79
C LEU A 204 0.98 3.54 -10.56
N TRP A 205 2.21 4.07 -10.72
CA TRP A 205 2.99 4.64 -9.61
C TRP A 205 2.39 5.93 -9.06
N ARG A 206 1.57 6.65 -9.85
CA ARG A 206 0.81 7.82 -9.39
C ARG A 206 -0.47 7.47 -8.66
N ARG A 207 -0.70 6.19 -8.33
CA ARG A 207 -1.79 5.80 -7.44
C ARG A 207 -1.42 6.19 -6.01
N GLU A 208 -2.00 7.28 -5.58
CA GLU A 208 -1.75 7.87 -4.29
C GLU A 208 -3.07 7.94 -3.53
N TYR A 209 -3.05 7.70 -2.23
CA TYR A 209 -4.23 7.86 -1.41
C TYR A 209 -3.86 8.29 -0.01
N TYR A 210 -4.80 8.97 0.64
CA TYR A 210 -4.76 9.24 2.07
C TYR A 210 -6.17 9.22 2.64
N LEU A 211 -6.26 8.99 3.94
CA LEU A 211 -7.51 8.94 4.68
C LEU A 211 -7.71 10.29 5.39
N GLU A 212 -8.87 10.90 5.19
CA GLU A 212 -9.32 12.13 5.87
C GLU A 212 -10.36 11.79 6.94
N ASP A 213 -10.58 12.72 7.88
CA ASP A 213 -11.70 12.70 8.82
C ASP A 213 -11.83 11.38 9.61
N GLY A 214 -10.71 10.87 10.13
CA GLY A 214 -10.70 9.62 10.91
C GLY A 214 -11.10 8.37 10.10
N GLY A 215 -11.10 8.46 8.77
CA GLY A 215 -11.52 7.39 7.87
C GLY A 215 -12.96 7.49 7.38
N GLU A 216 -13.61 8.64 7.49
CA GLU A 216 -14.92 8.86 6.85
C GLU A 216 -14.79 9.21 5.35
N ARG A 217 -13.58 9.60 4.95
CA ARG A 217 -13.26 10.06 3.60
C ARG A 217 -11.93 9.49 3.14
N VAL A 218 -11.87 9.10 1.86
CA VAL A 218 -10.63 8.70 1.19
C VAL A 218 -10.42 9.61 -0.01
N VAL A 219 -9.20 10.11 -0.16
CA VAL A 219 -8.78 10.78 -1.38
C VAL A 219 -7.94 9.81 -2.18
N PHE A 220 -8.23 9.69 -3.47
CA PHE A 220 -7.52 8.82 -4.39
C PHE A 220 -7.12 9.60 -5.62
N ARG A 221 -5.82 9.62 -5.90
CA ARG A 221 -5.22 10.30 -7.04
C ARG A 221 -4.57 9.25 -7.95
N PHE A 222 -4.76 9.40 -9.25
CA PHE A 222 -4.27 8.45 -10.27
C PHE A 222 -4.20 9.12 -11.64
N LEU A 223 -3.59 8.44 -12.62
CA LEU A 223 -3.60 8.88 -14.02
C LEU A 223 -4.78 8.28 -14.77
N GLU A 224 -5.47 9.12 -15.53
CA GLU A 224 -6.55 8.73 -16.43
C GLU A 224 -6.24 9.23 -17.83
N LYS A 225 -6.63 8.46 -18.86
CA LYS A 225 -6.48 8.87 -20.25
C LYS A 225 -7.64 9.76 -20.64
N GLU A 226 -7.34 11.01 -21.00
CA GLU A 226 -8.30 11.95 -21.57
C GLU A 226 -8.50 11.62 -23.05
N LEU A 227 -9.73 11.26 -23.41
CA LEU A 227 -10.06 10.77 -24.76
C LEU A 227 -9.94 11.86 -25.84
N GLU A 228 -10.23 13.12 -25.48
CA GLU A 228 -10.23 14.23 -26.45
C GLU A 228 -8.81 14.66 -26.84
N LEU A 229 -7.88 14.67 -25.88
CA LEU A 229 -6.50 15.13 -26.09
C LEU A 229 -5.49 13.98 -26.26
N ASP A 230 -5.92 12.72 -26.11
CA ASP A 230 -5.07 11.53 -26.10
C ASP A 230 -3.92 11.60 -25.08
N GLN A 231 -4.13 12.36 -23.99
CA GLN A 231 -3.13 12.62 -22.97
C GLN A 231 -3.49 11.96 -21.64
N TRP A 232 -2.47 11.63 -20.86
CA TRP A 232 -2.65 11.13 -19.49
C TRP A 232 -2.65 12.30 -18.53
N ILE A 233 -3.77 12.49 -17.84
CA ILE A 233 -3.97 13.58 -16.89
C ILE A 233 -4.06 13.03 -15.46
N LEU A 234 -3.60 13.84 -14.50
CA LEU A 234 -3.71 13.52 -13.09
C LEU A 234 -5.12 13.85 -12.61
N VAL A 235 -5.81 12.84 -12.11
CA VAL A 235 -7.18 12.94 -11.59
C VAL A 235 -7.15 12.73 -10.08
N GLU A 236 -7.93 13.53 -9.37
CA GLU A 236 -8.18 13.36 -7.96
C GLU A 236 -9.67 13.11 -7.74
N GLU A 237 -9.98 12.09 -6.95
CA GLU A 237 -11.34 11.76 -6.54
C GLU A 237 -11.43 11.61 -5.04
N VAL A 238 -12.60 11.95 -4.52
CA VAL A 238 -12.92 11.84 -3.11
C VAL A 238 -14.02 10.80 -2.97
N GLY A 239 -13.74 9.75 -2.20
CA GLY A 239 -14.71 8.74 -1.78
C GLY A 239 -15.26 9.08 -0.40
N GLU A 240 -16.54 9.39 -0.33
CA GLU A 240 -17.27 9.63 0.93
C GLU A 240 -18.09 8.41 1.32
N PHE A 241 -18.03 8.00 2.58
CA PHE A 241 -18.80 6.88 3.11
C PHE A 241 -20.02 7.41 3.85
N GLN A 242 -21.21 7.11 3.33
CA GLN A 242 -22.45 7.34 4.07
C GLN A 242 -22.62 6.24 5.13
N ASP A 243 -23.18 6.57 6.29
CA ASP A 243 -23.31 5.67 7.44
C ASP A 243 -23.73 4.24 7.05
N LYS A 244 -22.81 3.29 7.28
CA LYS A 244 -22.94 1.83 7.01
C LYS A 244 -22.99 1.40 5.53
N ALA A 245 -22.83 2.30 4.57
CA ALA A 245 -22.72 1.93 3.17
C ALA A 245 -21.43 1.14 2.91
N VAL A 246 -21.55 0.04 2.14
CA VAL A 246 -20.41 -0.80 1.72
C VAL A 246 -19.61 -0.10 0.60
N CYS A 247 -20.22 0.85 -0.09
CA CYS A 247 -19.63 1.55 -1.24
C CYS A 247 -19.43 3.04 -0.94
N ALA A 248 -18.24 3.54 -1.24
CA ALA A 248 -17.97 4.98 -1.23
C ALA A 248 -18.63 5.65 -2.44
N LYS A 249 -19.18 6.84 -2.23
CA LYS A 249 -19.59 7.72 -3.33
C LYS A 249 -18.36 8.49 -3.81
N TRP A 250 -17.88 8.19 -5.01
CA TRP A 250 -16.72 8.84 -5.60
C TRP A 250 -17.13 10.11 -6.35
N THR A 251 -16.47 11.22 -6.02
CA THR A 251 -16.67 12.51 -6.68
C THR A 251 -15.33 13.04 -7.19
N ARG A 252 -15.24 13.24 -8.51
CA ARG A 252 -14.07 13.84 -9.16
C ARG A 252 -13.91 15.30 -8.74
N GLN A 253 -12.69 15.67 -8.39
CA GLN A 253 -12.33 17.05 -8.06
C GLN A 253 -12.02 17.82 -9.36
N LEU A 254 -12.55 19.04 -9.48
CA LEU A 254 -12.42 19.85 -10.69
C LEU A 254 -10.98 20.30 -10.95
N ASN A 255 -10.18 20.46 -9.89
CA ASN A 255 -8.75 20.71 -9.97
C ASN A 255 -8.05 19.86 -8.90
N PRO A 256 -7.08 19.00 -9.25
CA PRO A 256 -6.21 18.38 -8.25
C PRO A 256 -5.57 19.48 -7.40
N ARG A 257 -5.49 19.28 -6.08
CA ARG A 257 -4.95 20.29 -5.16
C ARG A 257 -3.53 20.71 -5.53
N SER A 258 -2.71 19.78 -6.05
CA SER A 258 -1.44 20.06 -6.73
C SER A 258 -0.99 18.89 -7.63
N GLY A 259 0.07 19.12 -8.43
CA GLY A 259 0.77 18.05 -9.16
C GLY A 259 1.74 17.21 -8.33
N ARG A 260 2.05 17.65 -7.10
CA ARG A 260 3.00 17.00 -6.17
C ARG A 260 2.43 15.68 -5.63
N LEU A 261 3.22 14.99 -4.82
CA LEU A 261 2.76 13.81 -4.10
C LEU A 261 1.77 14.20 -3.00
N LEU A 262 0.66 13.45 -2.89
CA LEU A 262 -0.36 13.64 -1.85
C LEU A 262 0.21 13.64 -0.42
N VAL A 263 1.29 12.90 -0.18
CA VAL A 263 1.96 12.86 1.13
C VAL A 263 2.48 14.22 1.59
N GLN A 264 2.75 15.17 0.67
CA GLN A 264 3.18 16.53 1.02
C GLN A 264 2.00 17.44 1.38
N GLU A 265 0.80 17.15 0.88
CA GLU A 265 -0.38 17.99 1.05
C GLU A 265 -1.12 17.70 2.36
N GLY A 266 -0.98 16.49 2.90
CA GLY A 266 -1.60 16.05 4.15
C GLY A 266 -0.91 16.54 5.43
N PHE A 267 0.30 17.10 5.33
CA PHE A 267 0.99 17.73 6.46
C PHE A 267 0.91 19.24 6.29
N PRO A 268 0.23 19.99 7.19
CA PRO A 268 0.25 21.43 7.11
C PRO A 268 1.71 21.88 7.18
N HIS A 269 2.18 22.56 6.13
CA HIS A 269 3.39 23.34 6.21
C HIS A 269 3.22 24.25 7.41
N GLY A 270 4.04 24.04 8.45
CA GLY A 270 4.08 24.95 9.59
C GLY A 270 4.19 26.35 9.02
N SER A 271 3.24 27.20 9.36
CA SER A 271 3.15 28.59 8.93
C SER A 271 4.42 29.32 9.35
N GLN A 272 5.46 29.27 8.54
CA GLN A 272 6.67 30.06 8.70
C GLN A 272 6.51 31.35 7.90
N LYS A 273 5.47 32.11 8.23
CA LYS A 273 5.29 33.52 7.89
C LYS A 273 4.50 34.16 9.02
N ASP A 274 5.24 34.53 10.06
CA ASP A 274 4.99 35.71 10.89
C ASP A 274 6.33 36.03 11.55
N GLN A 275 7.21 36.67 10.78
CA GLN A 275 8.24 37.54 11.35
C GLN A 275 7.50 38.81 11.75
N PRO A 276 7.42 39.18 13.04
CA PRO A 276 6.97 40.51 13.39
C PRO A 276 8.11 41.47 13.08
N ASP A 277 7.98 42.20 11.98
CA ASP A 277 8.66 43.47 11.79
C ASP A 277 8.28 44.41 12.94
N GLY A 278 9.29 45.02 13.56
CA GLY A 278 9.11 46.19 14.42
C GLY A 278 9.29 45.92 15.92
N LEU A 279 10.55 45.90 16.38
CA LEU A 279 10.90 46.37 17.71
C LEU A 279 10.99 47.91 17.67
N PRO A 280 10.15 48.67 18.38
CA PRO A 280 10.50 50.02 18.76
C PRO A 280 11.20 50.01 20.12
N GLY A 281 12.41 50.57 20.14
CA GLY A 281 12.96 51.46 21.17
C GLY A 281 12.81 51.11 22.66
N HIS A 282 13.97 50.97 23.30
CA HIS A 282 14.30 51.45 24.66
C HIS A 282 13.15 52.01 25.53
N MET A 283 13.00 51.46 26.74
CA MET A 283 13.15 52.29 27.95
C MET A 283 13.42 51.45 29.19
N ASP A 284 14.23 52.04 30.06
CA ASP A 284 14.81 51.53 31.29
C ASP A 284 13.78 51.21 32.38
N LEU A 285 14.04 50.13 33.14
CA LEU A 285 14.30 50.10 34.59
C LEU A 285 14.45 48.65 35.08
#